data_AF-A0A1G7MAR2-F1
#
_entry.id   AF-A0A1G7MAR2-F1
#
_cell.length_a   1.000
_cell.length_b   1.000
_cell.length_c   1.000
_cell.angle_alpha   90.00
_cell.angle_beta   90.00
_cell.angle_gamma   90.00
#
_symmetry.space_group_name_H-M   'P 1'
#
loop_
_entity.id
_entity.type
_entity.pdbx_description
1 polymer ?
#
loop_
_entity_poly.entity_id
_entity_poly.type
_entity_poly.pdbx_seq_one_letter_code
_entity_poly.pdbx_strand_id
1 'polypeptide(L)'
;MNNYIHRGRTVQEIESKKDHEEGPRITREKETVLYMITIFCKGKHKYSDKEKLIVEMLDNSISSNHSIEVELCNECLELQQYASRRLSLCQFGENKSTCANCAVHCYAPSQRERIKEVMRYAGPRMLWSHPVLTIRHMLDGRGQKTLRELGS
;
A
#
# COMPACT_ATOMS: atom_id res chain seq x y z
N MET A 1 10.40 10.21 -5.39
CA MET A 1 9.30 10.94 -6.06
C MET A 1 8.37 9.91 -6.68
N ASN A 2 7.18 9.69 -6.10
CA ASN A 2 6.20 8.77 -6.68
C ASN A 2 5.27 9.58 -7.59
N ASN A 3 5.55 9.59 -8.90
CA ASN A 3 4.80 10.39 -9.86
C ASN A 3 3.57 9.60 -10.35
N TYR A 4 2.38 10.01 -9.90
CA TYR A 4 1.10 9.50 -10.42
C TYR A 4 0.61 10.45 -11.52
N ILE A 5 0.56 9.99 -12.77
CA ILE A 5 0.05 10.78 -13.91
C ILE A 5 -1.44 10.46 -14.12
N HIS A 6 -2.32 11.42 -13.83
CA HIS A 6 -3.76 11.36 -14.16
C HIS A 6 -4.14 12.49 -15.14
N ARG A 7 -5.00 12.18 -16.11
CA ARG A 7 -5.58 13.06 -17.15
C ARG A 7 -5.79 14.51 -16.69
N GLY A 8 -4.83 15.38 -17.01
CA GLY A 8 -5.02 16.84 -17.19
C GLY A 8 -5.56 17.65 -15.99
N ARG A 9 -5.55 17.12 -14.78
CA ARG A 9 -5.85 17.88 -13.55
C ARG A 9 -4.73 17.64 -12.55
N THR A 10 -3.89 18.65 -12.35
CA THR A 10 -2.80 18.57 -11.38
C THR A 10 -3.41 18.52 -9.99
N VAL A 11 -3.14 17.44 -9.24
CA VAL A 11 -3.38 17.37 -7.79
C VAL A 11 -2.26 18.17 -7.11
N GLN A 12 -2.17 19.46 -7.42
CA GLN A 12 -1.04 20.32 -7.04
C GLN A 12 -1.26 21.17 -5.78
N GLU A 13 -2.37 21.01 -5.06
CA GLU A 13 -2.64 21.83 -3.86
C GLU A 13 -2.80 21.03 -2.57
N ILE A 14 -2.10 19.89 -2.44
CA ILE A 14 -1.94 19.22 -1.13
C ILE A 14 -0.47 18.82 -0.92
N GLU A 15 0.46 19.70 -1.25
CA GLU A 15 1.88 19.54 -0.94
C GLU A 15 2.35 20.70 -0.06
N SER A 16 2.03 20.63 1.23
CA SER A 16 2.84 21.31 2.24
C SER A 16 2.94 20.43 3.49
N LYS A 17 3.97 19.58 3.53
CA LYS A 17 4.82 19.29 4.70
C LYS A 17 5.69 18.05 4.46
N LYS A 18 6.98 18.32 4.26
CA LYS A 18 8.17 17.47 4.44
C LYS A 18 8.18 16.15 3.65
N ASP A 19 8.89 16.20 2.53
CA ASP A 19 9.45 15.02 1.87
C ASP A 19 10.51 14.39 2.78
N HIS A 20 10.06 13.51 3.68
CA HIS A 20 10.95 12.50 4.21
C HIS A 20 11.18 11.51 3.06
N GLU A 21 12.43 11.35 2.61
CA GLU A 21 12.78 10.35 1.61
C GLU A 21 12.24 8.99 2.08
N GLU A 22 11.27 8.44 1.33
CA GLU A 22 10.54 7.24 1.74
C GLU A 22 11.49 6.04 1.71
N GLY A 23 11.72 5.43 2.88
CA GLY A 23 12.61 4.30 2.97
C GLY A 23 11.99 2.98 2.45
N PRO A 24 12.82 1.92 2.35
CA PRO A 24 12.41 0.65 1.75
C PRO A 24 11.25 -0.06 2.45
N ARG A 25 10.98 0.20 3.73
CA ARG A 25 9.83 -0.37 4.43
C ARG A 25 8.53 0.25 3.93
N ILE A 26 8.47 1.58 3.87
CA ILE A 26 7.25 2.29 3.44
C ILE A 26 6.93 1.97 1.99
N THR A 27 7.94 1.94 1.12
CA THR A 27 7.79 1.56 -0.28
C THR A 27 7.16 0.17 -0.39
N ARG A 28 7.75 -0.87 0.24
CA ARG A 28 7.20 -2.24 0.19
C ARG A 28 5.76 -2.36 0.70
N GLU A 29 5.39 -1.60 1.72
CA GLU A 29 4.02 -1.61 2.23
C GLU A 29 3.04 -1.01 1.19
N LYS A 30 3.42 0.06 0.48
CA LYS A 30 2.60 0.64 -0.60
C LYS A 30 2.41 -0.32 -1.76
N GLU A 31 3.49 -0.98 -2.17
CA GLU A 31 3.49 -1.99 -3.21
C GLU A 31 2.57 -3.16 -2.83
N THR A 32 2.70 -3.66 -1.60
CA THR A 32 1.85 -4.73 -1.08
C THR A 32 0.37 -4.32 -1.12
N VAL A 33 0.05 -3.12 -0.64
CA VAL A 33 -1.33 -2.62 -0.65
C VAL A 33 -1.86 -2.47 -2.08
N LEU A 34 -1.05 -1.95 -3.00
CA LEU A 34 -1.41 -1.84 -4.41
C LEU A 34 -1.81 -3.21 -4.98
N TYR A 35 -0.95 -4.22 -4.83
CA TYR A 35 -1.24 -5.56 -5.32
C TYR A 35 -2.49 -6.17 -4.68
N MET A 36 -2.69 -5.98 -3.37
CA MET A 36 -3.90 -6.46 -2.70
C MET A 36 -5.15 -5.81 -3.29
N ILE A 37 -5.13 -4.50 -3.52
CA ILE A 37 -6.25 -3.76 -4.12
C ILE A 37 -6.49 -4.22 -5.56
N THR A 38 -5.44 -4.45 -6.36
CA THR A 38 -5.57 -4.98 -7.72
C THR A 38 -6.23 -6.36 -7.74
N ILE A 39 -5.81 -7.28 -6.87
CA ILE A 39 -6.41 -8.62 -6.75
C ILE A 39 -7.89 -8.50 -6.35
N PHE A 40 -8.19 -7.65 -5.38
CA PHE A 40 -9.57 -7.42 -4.93
C PHE A 40 -10.44 -6.85 -6.06
N CYS A 41 -9.98 -5.79 -6.72
CA CYS A 41 -10.71 -5.13 -7.81
C CYS A 41 -11.03 -6.12 -8.94
N LYS A 42 -10.04 -6.92 -9.38
CA LYS A 42 -10.25 -7.94 -10.42
C LYS A 42 -11.26 -9.01 -10.00
N GLY A 43 -11.25 -9.39 -8.74
CA GLY A 43 -12.12 -10.44 -8.21
C GLY A 43 -13.56 -10.00 -7.95
N LYS A 44 -13.75 -8.76 -7.49
CA LYS A 44 -15.04 -8.25 -7.03
C LYS A 44 -15.73 -7.29 -7.99
N HIS A 45 -14.98 -6.57 -8.83
CA HIS A 45 -15.49 -5.50 -9.69
C HIS A 45 -15.22 -5.81 -11.17
N LYS A 46 -15.89 -6.83 -11.70
CA LYS A 46 -15.68 -7.30 -13.08
C LYS A 46 -16.26 -6.37 -14.16
N TYR A 47 -17.30 -5.61 -13.84
CA TYR A 47 -18.07 -4.80 -14.79
C TYR A 47 -17.93 -3.28 -14.57
N SER A 48 -16.93 -2.85 -13.80
CA SER A 48 -16.67 -1.43 -13.55
C SER A 48 -15.74 -0.84 -14.61
N ASP A 49 -15.95 0.42 -14.96
CA ASP A 49 -14.96 1.20 -15.70
C ASP A 49 -13.64 1.24 -14.92
N LYS A 50 -12.53 1.00 -15.61
CA LYS A 50 -11.20 0.95 -15.01
C LYS A 50 -10.33 2.07 -15.55
N GLU A 51 -9.61 2.71 -14.64
CA GLU A 51 -8.54 3.64 -14.97
C GLU A 51 -7.19 2.93 -14.94
N LYS A 52 -6.35 3.31 -15.90
CA LYS A 52 -4.98 2.84 -16.01
C LYS A 52 -4.09 3.66 -15.06
N LEU A 53 -3.35 2.96 -14.21
CA LEU A 53 -2.36 3.51 -13.30
C LEU A 53 -1.00 2.95 -13.70
N ILE A 54 -0.02 3.84 -13.90
CA ILE A 54 1.38 3.46 -14.10
C ILE A 54 2.08 3.66 -12.77
N VAL A 55 2.66 2.59 -12.23
CA VAL A 55 3.40 2.61 -10.98
C VAL A 55 4.85 2.26 -11.25
N GLU A 56 5.75 3.18 -10.90
CA GLU A 56 7.18 2.92 -10.89
C GLU A 56 7.52 2.12 -9.64
N MET A 57 8.14 0.95 -9.82
CA MET A 57 8.56 0.11 -8.72
C MET A 57 10.08 0.01 -8.70
N LEU A 58 10.65 0.00 -7.49
CA LEU A 58 12.07 -0.19 -7.26
C LEU A 58 12.34 -1.69 -7.14
N ASP A 59 12.87 -2.29 -8.21
CA ASP A 59 13.40 -3.64 -8.14
C ASP A 59 14.81 -3.59 -7.54
N ASN A 60 14.99 -4.14 -6.34
CA ASN A 60 16.31 -4.22 -5.70
C ASN A 60 17.19 -5.36 -6.28
N SER A 61 16.63 -6.20 -7.16
CA SER A 61 17.34 -7.33 -7.79
C SER A 61 17.97 -6.99 -9.15
N ILE A 62 17.56 -5.88 -9.76
CA ILE A 62 18.07 -5.39 -11.04
C ILE A 62 18.19 -3.87 -10.90
N SER A 63 19.34 -3.25 -11.18
CA SER A 63 19.51 -1.78 -11.15
C SER A 63 18.75 -1.07 -12.27
N SER A 64 17.45 -1.34 -12.41
CA SER A 64 16.55 -0.79 -13.40
C SER A 64 15.19 -0.57 -12.78
N ASN A 65 14.65 0.63 -12.93
CA ASN A 65 13.25 0.92 -12.62
C ASN A 65 12.37 0.20 -13.64
N HIS A 66 11.38 -0.56 -13.18
CA HIS A 66 10.36 -1.14 -14.05
C HIS A 66 9.00 -0.52 -13.74
N SER A 67 8.32 -0.08 -14.80
CA SER A 67 6.97 0.48 -14.71
C SER A 67 5.95 -0.65 -14.80
N ILE A 68 5.12 -0.80 -13.78
CA ILE A 68 4.01 -1.75 -13.79
C ILE A 68 2.72 -1.00 -14.11
N GLU A 69 2.02 -1.48 -15.13
CA GLU A 69 0.69 -1.01 -15.46
C GLU A 69 -0.36 -1.81 -14.69
N VAL A 70 -1.20 -1.11 -13.93
CA VAL A 70 -2.34 -1.71 -13.22
C VAL A 70 -3.62 -0.99 -13.59
N GLU A 71 -4.72 -1.74 -13.60
CA GLU A 71 -6.05 -1.21 -13.89
C GLU A 71 -6.95 -1.38 -12.67
N LEU A 72 -7.49 -0.26 -12.17
CA LEU A 72 -8.37 -0.22 -11.01
C LEU A 72 -9.65 0.54 -11.37
N CYS A 73 -10.79 0.14 -10.80
CA CYS A 73 -11.97 0.99 -10.83
C CYS A 73 -11.77 2.24 -9.95
N ASN A 74 -12.56 3.28 -10.18
CA ASN A 74 -12.48 4.55 -9.44
C ASN A 74 -12.44 4.36 -7.92
N GLU A 75 -13.33 3.51 -7.41
CA GLU A 75 -13.38 3.20 -5.97
C GLU A 75 -12.09 2.58 -5.43
N CYS A 76 -11.49 1.65 -6.17
CA CYS A 76 -10.25 0.99 -5.77
C CYS A 76 -9.05 1.91 -5.94
N LEU A 77 -9.07 2.78 -6.95
CA LEU A 77 -8.07 3.81 -7.17
C LEU A 77 -8.04 4.82 -6.01
N GLU A 78 -9.20 5.33 -5.59
CA GLU A 78 -9.30 6.23 -4.44
C GLU A 78 -8.76 5.60 -3.15
N LEU A 79 -9.08 4.32 -2.92
CA LEU A 79 -8.57 3.58 -1.76
C LEU A 79 -7.05 3.42 -1.82
N GLN A 80 -6.49 3.16 -3.00
CA GLN A 80 -5.04 3.05 -3.22
C GLN A 80 -4.34 4.37 -2.95
N GLN A 81 -4.85 5.48 -3.50
CA GLN A 81 -4.27 6.81 -3.31
C GLN A 81 -4.32 7.23 -1.84
N TYR A 82 -5.46 6.97 -1.17
CA TYR A 82 -5.61 7.19 0.27
C TYR A 82 -4.57 6.39 1.06
N ALA A 83 -4.46 5.09 0.82
CA ALA A 83 -3.52 4.22 1.51
C ALA A 83 -2.06 4.66 1.30
N SER A 84 -1.71 5.00 0.05
CA SER A 84 -0.38 5.49 -0.32
C SER A 84 -0.03 6.76 0.45
N ARG A 85 -0.94 7.74 0.50
CA ARG A 85 -0.75 8.98 1.27
C ARG A 85 -0.59 8.71 2.78
N ARG A 86 -1.38 7.80 3.36
CA ARG A 86 -1.24 7.44 4.79
C ARG A 86 0.09 6.74 5.08
N LEU A 87 0.63 5.98 4.13
CA LEU A 87 1.93 5.34 4.27
C LEU A 87 3.09 6.35 4.13
N SER A 88 3.01 7.30 3.20
CA SER A 88 3.97 8.42 3.10
C SER A 88 4.09 9.19 4.41
N LEU A 89 2.96 9.42 5.08
CA LEU A 89 2.87 10.21 6.31
C LEU A 89 2.96 9.34 7.57
N CYS A 90 3.44 8.10 7.46
CA CYS A 90 3.50 7.20 8.60
C CYS A 90 4.52 7.69 9.62
N GLN A 91 4.07 8.02 10.83
CA GLN A 91 4.94 8.45 11.94
C GLN A 91 6.02 7.44 12.33
N PHE A 92 5.82 6.16 12.01
CA PHE A 92 6.79 5.10 12.33
C PHE A 92 7.83 4.89 11.23
N GLY A 93 7.59 5.38 10.01
CA GLY A 93 8.51 5.24 8.87
C GLY A 93 9.05 3.82 8.73
N GLU A 94 10.37 3.70 8.76
CA GLU A 94 11.07 2.41 8.63
C GLU A 94 10.86 1.44 9.80
N ASN A 95 10.49 1.95 10.98
CA ASN A 95 10.20 1.14 12.17
C ASN A 95 8.74 0.65 12.20
N LYS A 96 7.97 0.89 11.14
CA LYS A 96 6.56 0.52 11.07
C LYS A 96 6.38 -1.01 11.09
N SER A 97 5.60 -1.49 12.07
CA SER A 97 5.08 -2.87 12.10
C SER A 97 4.03 -3.12 11.00
N THR A 98 3.51 -4.35 10.92
CA THR A 98 2.42 -4.66 9.98
C THR A 98 1.19 -3.81 10.27
N CYS A 99 0.38 -3.52 9.24
CA CYS A 99 -0.84 -2.73 9.43
C CYS A 99 -1.83 -3.36 10.44
N ALA A 100 -1.86 -4.70 10.54
CA ALA A 100 -2.69 -5.41 11.51
C ALA A 100 -2.23 -5.21 12.96
N ASN A 101 -0.92 -5.08 13.19
CA ASN A 101 -0.31 -4.93 14.52
C ASN A 101 0.17 -3.49 14.79
N CYS A 102 -0.29 -2.54 13.99
CA CYS A 102 0.13 -1.15 14.12
C CYS A 102 -0.45 -0.56 15.41
N ALA A 103 0.40 0.05 16.23
CA ALA A 103 -0.02 0.66 17.49
C ALA A 103 -0.97 1.87 17.30
N VAL A 104 -1.03 2.43 16.07
CA VAL A 104 -1.92 3.55 15.74
C VAL A 104 -3.00 3.20 14.76
N HIS A 105 -4.09 3.94 14.88
CA HIS A 105 -5.29 3.85 14.08
C HIS A 105 -5.29 4.92 12.99
N CYS A 106 -4.41 4.75 12.00
CA CYS A 106 -4.20 5.79 10.99
C CYS A 106 -5.29 5.86 9.90
N TYR A 107 -6.13 4.85 9.71
CA TYR A 107 -7.19 4.90 8.69
C TYR A 107 -8.49 5.41 9.30
N ALA A 108 -9.18 6.29 8.57
CA ALA A 108 -10.56 6.69 8.85
C ALA A 108 -11.48 5.45 8.88
N PRO A 109 -12.57 5.45 9.67
CA PRO A 109 -13.41 4.27 9.88
C PRO A 109 -13.86 3.58 8.58
N SER A 110 -14.43 4.33 7.64
CA SER A 110 -14.91 3.79 6.35
C SER A 110 -13.78 3.20 5.51
N GLN A 111 -12.66 3.92 5.37
CA GLN A 111 -11.51 3.43 4.60
C GLN A 111 -10.84 2.21 5.27
N ARG A 112 -10.91 2.12 6.59
CA ARG A 112 -10.41 0.97 7.35
C ARG A 112 -11.22 -0.29 7.06
N GLU A 113 -12.53 -0.18 6.99
CA GLU A 113 -13.40 -1.31 6.66
C GLU A 113 -13.09 -1.81 5.26
N ARG A 114 -12.97 -0.89 4.29
CA ARG A 114 -12.61 -1.21 2.91
C ARG A 114 -11.25 -1.91 2.82
N ILE A 115 -10.20 -1.37 3.45
CA ILE A 115 -8.88 -2.01 3.39
C ILE A 115 -8.85 -3.37 4.12
N LYS A 116 -9.62 -3.54 5.20
CA LYS A 116 -9.76 -4.85 5.87
C LYS A 116 -10.44 -5.87 4.95
N GLU A 117 -11.45 -5.46 4.20
CA GLU A 117 -12.09 -6.32 3.21
C GLU A 117 -11.10 -6.75 2.12
N VAL A 118 -10.34 -5.79 1.59
CA VAL A 118 -9.25 -6.03 0.64
C VAL A 118 -8.24 -7.01 1.22
N MET A 119 -7.71 -6.77 2.43
CA MET A 119 -6.73 -7.65 3.09
C MET A 119 -7.29 -9.07 3.29
N ARG A 120 -8.55 -9.21 3.72
CA ARG A 120 -9.21 -10.51 3.95
C ARG A 120 -9.38 -11.29 2.65
N TYR A 121 -9.73 -10.62 1.56
CA TYR A 121 -9.92 -11.26 0.26
C TYR A 121 -8.59 -11.54 -0.44
N ALA A 122 -7.73 -10.53 -0.52
CA ALA A 122 -6.51 -10.58 -1.32
C ALA A 122 -5.34 -11.24 -0.59
N GLY A 123 -5.27 -11.19 0.75
CA GLY A 123 -4.17 -11.76 1.53
C GLY A 123 -3.90 -13.24 1.20
N PRO A 124 -4.89 -14.14 1.31
CA PRO A 124 -4.72 -15.55 0.94
C PRO A 124 -4.46 -15.76 -0.57
N ARG A 125 -4.89 -14.83 -1.43
CA ARG A 125 -4.75 -14.91 -2.89
C ARG A 125 -3.38 -14.42 -3.37
N MET A 126 -2.78 -13.47 -2.65
CA MET A 126 -1.45 -12.94 -2.92
C MET A 126 -0.36 -14.01 -2.78
N LEU A 127 -0.55 -15.00 -1.89
CA LEU A 127 0.31 -16.18 -1.74
C LEU A 127 0.59 -16.90 -3.07
N TRP A 128 -0.40 -16.94 -3.96
CA TRP A 128 -0.33 -17.68 -5.23
C TRP A 128 0.32 -16.88 -6.36
N SER A 129 0.36 -15.55 -6.25
CA SER A 129 0.85 -14.64 -7.30
C SER A 129 2.22 -14.05 -6.98
N HIS A 130 2.53 -13.84 -5.70
CA HIS A 130 3.80 -13.24 -5.24
C HIS A 130 4.32 -13.98 -3.99
N PRO A 131 4.89 -15.19 -4.15
CA PRO A 131 5.28 -16.04 -3.01
C PRO A 131 6.33 -15.38 -2.11
N VAL A 132 7.32 -14.67 -2.67
CA VAL A 132 8.38 -14.00 -1.90
C VAL A 132 7.85 -12.83 -1.06
N LEU A 133 7.02 -11.96 -1.65
CA LEU A 133 6.41 -10.83 -0.94
C LEU A 133 5.54 -11.31 0.22
N THR A 134 4.81 -12.41 0.01
CA THR A 134 3.89 -12.93 1.02
C THR A 134 4.62 -13.62 2.18
N ILE A 135 5.67 -14.40 1.91
CA ILE A 135 6.51 -14.98 2.98
C ILE A 135 7.07 -13.86 3.85
N ARG A 136 7.57 -12.77 3.26
CA ARG A 136 8.09 -11.61 4.02
C ARG A 136 7.00 -10.94 4.86
N HIS A 137 5.82 -10.68 4.29
CA HIS A 137 4.69 -10.09 5.01
C HIS A 137 4.17 -10.99 6.15
N MET A 138 4.14 -12.30 5.94
CA MET A 138 3.71 -13.26 6.97
C MET A 138 4.76 -13.43 8.09
N LEU A 139 6.05 -13.41 7.77
CA LEU A 139 7.13 -13.45 8.77
C LEU A 139 7.14 -12.18 9.62
N ASP A 140 6.88 -11.00 9.02
CA ASP A 140 6.68 -9.75 9.77
C ASP A 140 5.50 -9.85 10.76
N GLY A 141 4.48 -10.66 10.44
CA GLY A 141 3.34 -10.95 11.31
C GLY A 141 3.63 -11.93 12.46
N ARG A 142 4.69 -12.74 12.38
CA ARG A 142 5.05 -13.76 13.39
C ARG A 142 6.14 -13.32 14.37
N GLY A 143 6.76 -12.16 14.14
CA GLY A 143 7.99 -11.73 14.82
C GLY A 143 7.90 -10.50 15.73
N GLN A 144 6.76 -10.18 16.35
CA GLN A 144 6.70 -9.06 17.31
C GLN A 144 6.19 -9.49 18.68
N LYS A 145 7.17 -9.84 19.55
CA LYS A 145 7.01 -9.71 20.99
C LYS A 145 6.71 -8.24 21.29
N THR A 146 5.72 -8.04 22.14
CA THR A 146 5.14 -6.77 22.58
C THR A 146 6.19 -5.72 22.97
N LEU A 147 6.13 -4.53 22.34
CA LEU A 147 6.69 -3.29 22.88
C LEU A 147 5.83 -2.84 24.09
N ARG A 148 5.98 -3.53 25.23
CA ARG A 148 5.25 -3.22 26.48
C ARG A 148 6.09 -2.51 27.54
N GLU A 149 7.23 -1.92 27.19
CA GLU A 149 8.20 -1.38 28.18
C GLU A 149 8.87 -0.05 27.79
N LEU A 150 8.16 0.90 27.18
CA LEU A 150 8.64 2.29 27.08
C LEU A 150 7.57 3.29 27.53
N GLY A 151 7.11 3.08 28.76
CA GLY A 151 6.17 3.96 29.45
C GLY A 151 6.21 3.70 30.95
N SER A 152 7.34 3.98 31.58
CA SER A 152 7.49 4.21 33.03
C SER A 152 8.25 5.51 33.21
#